data_AF-A0AA36CCE2-F1
#
_entry.id   AF-A0AA36CCE2-F1
#
_cell.length_a   1.000
_cell.length_b   1.000
_cell.length_c   1.000
_cell.angle_alpha   90.00
_cell.angle_beta   90.00
_cell.angle_gamma   90.00
#
_symmetry.space_group_name_H-M   'P 1'
#
loop_
_entity.id
_entity.type
_entity.pdbx_description
1 polymer ?
#
loop_
_entity_poly.entity_id
_entity_poly.type
_entity_poly.pdbx_seq_one_letter_code
_entity_poly.pdbx_strand_id
1 'polypeptide(L)'
;MFNIKSGVVHTPCSKSLQLSNLYGFELYFKKEYLQVTGSFKERGARYALSHLTAAERKIGVIAASAVNLCIGVARRDAFSTLHSSERLGLVTQQKFWGGGLIAGVAAAIKTLKPECHIIGIETETCASFTAAIKEGRPIAVETSSTLADGLAVPTVGGNSLKTAAPMIDQIITVSEEVIALSILRLIEVEKAVVEGAGAVGLAAIISNKVPHLKDKKVVCILTGGNIDTTVLGRSIERGLAVDGRLVRIEVVVSDRPGGIAELTTHIAHSGASIKDIFHERAWISTDVFSVKVKIIAETRDRTHVQELEALLKEKYKNVTIL
;
A
#
# COMPACT_ATOMS: atom_id res chain seq x y z
N MET A 1 -32.71 -3.64 10.36
CA MET A 1 -32.17 -2.39 10.97
C MET A 1 -30.65 -2.40 10.78
N PHE A 2 -29.95 -1.26 10.75
CA PHE A 2 -28.48 -1.24 10.61
C PHE A 2 -27.81 -1.10 11.98
N ASN A 3 -27.39 -2.22 12.58
CA ASN A 3 -27.09 -2.35 14.02
C ASN A 3 -25.92 -1.48 14.53
N ILE A 4 -25.00 -1.04 13.66
CA ILE A 4 -23.82 -0.23 14.04
C ILE A 4 -23.93 1.27 13.69
N LYS A 5 -25.09 1.71 13.17
CA LYS A 5 -25.27 3.02 12.54
C LYS A 5 -24.98 4.21 13.48
N SER A 6 -25.45 4.15 14.72
CA SER A 6 -25.27 5.21 15.74
C SER A 6 -23.86 5.27 16.35
N GLY A 7 -22.92 4.46 15.83
CA GLY A 7 -21.73 4.08 16.58
C GLY A 7 -20.46 3.95 15.78
N VAL A 8 -20.49 4.30 14.50
CA VAL A 8 -19.33 4.28 13.60
C VAL A 8 -19.47 5.45 12.62
N VAL A 9 -18.37 6.10 12.26
CA VAL A 9 -18.42 7.26 11.34
C VAL A 9 -18.88 6.80 9.94
N HIS A 10 -19.82 7.55 9.37
CA HIS A 10 -20.16 7.45 7.95
C HIS A 10 -19.09 8.16 7.12
N THR A 11 -17.93 7.51 7.02
CA THR A 11 -16.77 7.94 6.23
C THR A 11 -17.14 8.28 4.78
N PRO A 12 -16.49 9.27 4.16
CA PRO A 12 -16.79 9.69 2.80
C PRO A 12 -16.41 8.62 1.76
N CYS A 13 -17.12 8.65 0.63
CA CYS A 13 -16.79 7.91 -0.58
C CYS A 13 -16.69 8.91 -1.73
N SER A 14 -15.54 9.54 -1.90
CA SER A 14 -15.34 10.69 -2.81
C SER A 14 -14.57 10.29 -4.07
N LYS A 15 -14.91 10.89 -5.21
CA LYS A 15 -14.12 10.77 -6.44
C LYS A 15 -12.77 11.49 -6.28
N SER A 16 -11.68 10.86 -6.69
CA SER A 16 -10.36 11.51 -6.79
C SER A 16 -10.17 12.02 -8.21
N LEU A 17 -10.32 13.32 -8.44
CA LEU A 17 -10.18 13.88 -9.79
C LEU A 17 -8.76 13.73 -10.33
N GLN A 18 -7.75 14.01 -9.51
CA GLN A 18 -6.35 13.99 -9.94
C GLN A 18 -5.84 12.57 -10.19
N LEU A 19 -6.09 11.60 -9.28
CA LEU A 19 -5.68 10.21 -9.52
C LEU A 19 -6.51 9.53 -10.63
N SER A 20 -7.78 9.95 -10.83
CA SER A 20 -8.57 9.51 -12.00
C SER A 20 -7.89 9.92 -13.31
N ASN A 21 -7.52 11.20 -13.42
CA ASN A 21 -6.88 11.75 -14.62
C ASN A 21 -5.48 11.16 -14.84
N LEU A 22 -4.70 10.94 -13.77
CA LEU A 22 -3.33 10.44 -13.85
C LEU A 22 -3.24 9.00 -14.40
N TYR A 23 -4.19 8.13 -14.04
CA TYR A 23 -4.17 6.72 -14.46
C TYR A 23 -5.20 6.35 -15.53
N GLY A 24 -6.14 7.26 -15.86
CA GLY A 24 -7.20 7.02 -16.84
C GLY A 24 -8.28 6.06 -16.36
N PHE A 25 -8.70 6.20 -15.10
CA PHE A 25 -9.79 5.42 -14.47
C PHE A 25 -10.76 6.38 -13.79
N GLU A 26 -12.03 6.00 -13.58
CA GLU A 26 -12.93 6.81 -12.75
C GLU A 26 -12.84 6.41 -11.26
N LEU A 27 -11.80 6.89 -10.57
CA LEU A 27 -11.43 6.47 -9.20
C LEU A 27 -12.22 7.18 -8.10
N TYR A 28 -12.68 6.40 -7.13
CA TYR A 28 -13.33 6.81 -5.88
C TYR A 28 -12.60 6.17 -4.70
N PHE A 29 -12.53 6.88 -3.57
CA PHE A 29 -11.94 6.36 -2.33
C PHE A 29 -12.98 6.31 -1.22
N LYS A 30 -13.21 5.11 -0.67
CA LYS A 30 -13.95 4.92 0.58
C LYS A 30 -12.97 5.05 1.74
N LYS A 31 -13.00 6.21 2.41
CA LYS A 31 -11.95 6.66 3.34
C LYS A 31 -12.13 6.09 4.76
N GLU A 32 -11.96 4.78 4.93
CA GLU A 32 -12.09 4.12 6.25
C GLU A 32 -10.97 4.48 7.25
N TYR A 33 -9.85 5.03 6.78
CA TYR A 33 -8.85 5.65 7.66
C TYR A 33 -9.39 6.83 8.48
N LEU A 34 -10.56 7.40 8.11
CA LEU A 34 -11.25 8.46 8.85
C LEU A 34 -12.23 7.95 9.93
N GLN A 35 -12.15 6.67 10.31
CA GLN A 35 -12.80 6.17 11.54
C GLN A 35 -12.11 6.71 12.79
N VAL A 36 -12.78 6.66 13.94
CA VAL A 36 -12.22 7.11 15.23
C VAL A 36 -11.01 6.25 15.61
N THR A 37 -11.04 4.96 15.31
CA THR A 37 -9.89 4.04 15.50
C THR A 37 -8.89 4.04 14.34
N GLY A 38 -8.99 4.98 13.40
CA GLY A 38 -8.10 5.08 12.22
C GLY A 38 -8.20 3.93 11.22
N SER A 39 -9.21 3.05 11.32
CA SER A 39 -9.45 1.94 10.37
C SER A 39 -10.86 1.36 10.44
N PHE A 40 -11.26 0.59 9.41
CA PHE A 40 -12.59 -0.02 9.31
C PHE A 40 -12.96 -1.00 10.45
N LYS A 41 -11.97 -1.53 11.21
CA LYS A 41 -12.17 -2.63 12.17
C LYS A 41 -13.23 -2.33 13.23
N GLU A 42 -13.42 -1.06 13.58
CA GLU A 42 -14.46 -0.56 14.48
C GLU A 42 -15.86 -1.09 14.12
N ARG A 43 -16.15 -1.25 12.82
CA ARG A 43 -17.42 -1.81 12.31
C ARG A 43 -17.66 -3.23 12.79
N GLY A 44 -16.68 -4.11 12.59
CA GLY A 44 -16.78 -5.54 12.93
C GLY A 44 -16.78 -5.74 14.45
N ALA A 45 -15.88 -5.03 15.14
CA ALA A 45 -15.82 -5.00 16.60
C ALA A 45 -17.16 -4.59 17.23
N ARG A 46 -17.72 -3.44 16.81
CA ARG A 46 -18.99 -2.93 17.36
C ARG A 46 -20.18 -3.83 16.99
N TYR A 47 -20.18 -4.42 15.80
CA TYR A 47 -21.19 -5.41 15.44
C TYR A 47 -21.16 -6.62 16.37
N ALA A 48 -19.99 -7.22 16.59
CA ALA A 48 -19.86 -8.37 17.50
C ALA A 48 -20.29 -8.01 18.94
N LEU A 49 -19.80 -6.89 19.48
CA LEU A 49 -20.15 -6.42 20.82
C LEU A 49 -21.65 -6.16 21.01
N SER A 50 -22.36 -5.73 19.94
CA SER A 50 -23.81 -5.48 20.00
C SER A 50 -24.66 -6.75 20.14
N HIS A 51 -24.13 -7.93 19.79
CA HIS A 51 -24.84 -9.21 19.88
C HIS A 51 -24.54 -9.99 21.18
N LEU A 52 -23.67 -9.47 22.06
CA LEU A 52 -23.39 -10.09 23.35
C LEU A 52 -24.61 -10.06 24.28
N THR A 53 -24.83 -11.17 24.98
CA THR A 53 -25.83 -11.27 26.05
C THR A 53 -25.47 -10.38 27.25
N ALA A 54 -26.45 -10.14 28.13
CA ALA A 54 -26.20 -9.39 29.36
C ALA A 54 -25.17 -10.07 30.29
N ALA A 55 -25.09 -11.41 30.27
CA ALA A 55 -24.12 -12.17 31.04
C ALA A 55 -22.69 -11.97 30.48
N GLU A 56 -22.49 -12.16 29.18
CA GLU A 56 -21.19 -11.95 28.52
C GLU A 56 -20.71 -10.51 28.66
N ARG A 57 -21.60 -9.52 28.52
CA ARG A 57 -21.25 -8.10 28.75
C ARG A 57 -20.78 -7.82 30.18
N LYS A 58 -21.28 -8.56 31.19
CA LYS A 58 -20.87 -8.43 32.59
C LYS A 58 -19.52 -9.11 32.87
N ILE A 59 -19.20 -10.18 32.13
CA ILE A 59 -17.90 -10.88 32.19
C ILE A 59 -16.80 -10.06 31.48
N GLY A 60 -17.15 -9.34 30.41
CA GLY A 60 -16.22 -8.58 29.58
C GLY A 60 -15.60 -9.41 28.46
N VAL A 61 -14.88 -8.74 27.54
CA VAL A 61 -14.28 -9.37 26.35
C VAL A 61 -12.84 -8.87 26.16
N ILE A 62 -11.89 -9.80 26.02
CA ILE A 62 -10.45 -9.53 25.85
C ILE A 62 -10.00 -10.05 24.47
N ALA A 63 -9.14 -9.37 23.69
CA ALA A 63 -8.39 -8.10 23.90
C ALA A 63 -7.19 -7.97 22.90
N ALA A 64 -7.23 -7.03 21.95
CA ALA A 64 -6.28 -6.70 20.86
C ALA A 64 -6.24 -7.57 19.56
N SER A 65 -6.12 -6.90 18.40
CA SER A 65 -6.19 -7.39 17.00
C SER A 65 -4.93 -7.01 16.23
N ALA A 66 -4.57 -7.78 15.19
CA ALA A 66 -3.66 -7.34 14.14
C ALA A 66 -4.37 -7.34 12.77
N VAL A 67 -4.08 -6.30 11.98
CA VAL A 67 -4.00 -6.29 10.49
C VAL A 67 -5.33 -6.36 9.65
N ASN A 68 -5.32 -5.74 8.45
CA ASN A 68 -6.43 -5.19 7.62
C ASN A 68 -6.40 -5.70 6.16
N LEU A 69 -7.50 -6.24 5.62
CA LEU A 69 -7.64 -6.57 4.18
C LEU A 69 -8.42 -5.48 3.40
N CYS A 70 -8.01 -5.18 2.16
CA CYS A 70 -8.53 -4.13 1.28
C CYS A 70 -9.29 -4.67 0.05
N ILE A 71 -10.10 -3.84 -0.60
CA ILE A 71 -11.01 -4.20 -1.71
C ILE A 71 -11.07 -3.09 -2.76
N GLY A 72 -11.11 -3.49 -4.04
CA GLY A 72 -11.60 -2.67 -5.15
C GLY A 72 -13.03 -3.06 -5.56
N VAL A 73 -13.94 -2.09 -5.61
CA VAL A 73 -15.37 -2.26 -5.95
C VAL A 73 -15.73 -1.39 -7.15
N ALA A 74 -16.04 -1.97 -8.31
CA ALA A 74 -16.30 -1.17 -9.51
C ALA A 74 -17.81 -0.88 -9.73
N ARG A 75 -18.29 0.38 -9.60
CA ARG A 75 -19.73 0.69 -9.81
C ARG A 75 -20.19 2.12 -10.11
N ARG A 76 -21.20 2.23 -11.00
CA ARG A 76 -21.68 3.47 -11.66
C ARG A 76 -22.26 4.60 -10.78
N ASP A 77 -22.68 4.41 -9.51
CA ASP A 77 -23.29 5.48 -8.67
C ASP A 77 -23.14 5.22 -7.15
N ALA A 78 -23.06 6.29 -6.35
CA ALA A 78 -22.62 6.35 -4.94
C ALA A 78 -23.75 6.56 -3.89
N PHE A 79 -23.40 6.54 -2.59
CA PHE A 79 -24.34 6.39 -1.45
C PHE A 79 -23.96 7.27 -0.23
N SER A 80 -24.96 7.86 0.44
CA SER A 80 -24.90 8.57 1.75
C SER A 80 -26.05 8.03 2.64
N THR A 81 -26.15 8.15 3.98
CA THR A 81 -25.84 9.21 4.96
C THR A 81 -25.98 8.63 6.42
N LEU A 82 -25.67 9.41 7.49
CA LEU A 82 -26.28 9.45 8.87
C LEU A 82 -25.43 9.21 10.17
N HIS A 83 -25.04 10.33 10.82
CA HIS A 83 -25.17 10.80 12.24
C HIS A 83 -24.95 9.96 13.54
N SER A 84 -24.06 10.50 14.42
CA SER A 84 -24.01 10.61 15.93
C SER A 84 -24.25 9.38 16.87
N SER A 85 -23.59 9.19 18.03
CA SER A 85 -22.49 9.91 18.74
C SER A 85 -21.88 9.09 19.93
N GLU A 86 -20.67 9.48 20.37
CA GLU A 86 -20.03 9.31 21.70
C GLU A 86 -19.37 7.98 22.20
N ARG A 87 -18.33 8.23 23.01
CA ARG A 87 -17.11 7.48 23.46
C ARG A 87 -17.41 6.31 24.45
N LEU A 88 -16.67 5.19 24.52
CA LEU A 88 -15.28 5.01 25.00
C LEU A 88 -14.69 3.64 24.55
N GLY A 89 -13.36 3.41 24.70
CA GLY A 89 -12.64 2.19 24.27
C GLY A 89 -12.84 0.94 25.16
N LEU A 90 -12.15 -0.20 25.00
CA LEU A 90 -10.89 -0.50 24.28
C LEU A 90 -10.67 -2.06 24.29
N VAL A 91 -10.19 -2.82 23.30
CA VAL A 91 -10.16 -2.74 21.82
C VAL A 91 -10.02 -4.22 21.31
N THR A 92 -10.92 -4.75 20.48
CA THR A 92 -11.26 -6.20 20.38
C THR A 92 -10.18 -7.21 19.89
N GLN A 93 -10.30 -8.49 20.30
CA GLN A 93 -9.49 -9.63 19.78
C GLN A 93 -10.00 -10.23 18.48
N GLN A 94 -9.11 -11.04 17.88
CA GLN A 94 -9.27 -12.39 17.33
C GLN A 94 -8.23 -12.55 16.22
N LYS A 95 -7.42 -13.63 16.26
CA LYS A 95 -6.45 -14.00 15.21
C LYS A 95 -7.13 -14.52 13.92
N PHE A 96 -8.25 -13.93 13.51
CA PHE A 96 -9.06 -14.37 12.37
C PHE A 96 -9.46 -13.20 11.46
N TRP A 97 -8.48 -12.45 10.93
CA TRP A 97 -8.70 -11.31 10.04
C TRP A 97 -8.32 -11.53 8.56
N GLY A 98 -7.88 -12.73 8.19
CA GLY A 98 -7.74 -13.12 6.78
C GLY A 98 -9.12 -13.23 6.11
N GLY A 99 -9.57 -12.16 5.44
CA GLY A 99 -10.79 -12.15 4.64
C GLY A 99 -12.03 -11.47 5.23
N GLY A 100 -11.99 -10.93 6.45
CA GLY A 100 -13.19 -10.43 7.14
C GLY A 100 -13.90 -9.28 6.40
N LEU A 101 -13.14 -8.30 5.90
CA LEU A 101 -13.72 -7.19 5.14
C LEU A 101 -14.31 -7.66 3.81
N ILE A 102 -13.59 -8.50 3.05
CA ILE A 102 -14.05 -8.94 1.72
C ILE A 102 -15.28 -9.84 1.82
N ALA A 103 -15.40 -10.69 2.83
CA ALA A 103 -16.62 -11.44 3.10
C ALA A 103 -17.82 -10.51 3.38
N GLY A 104 -17.68 -9.55 4.30
CA GLY A 104 -18.78 -8.65 4.67
C GLY A 104 -19.20 -7.71 3.54
N VAL A 105 -18.22 -7.14 2.83
CA VAL A 105 -18.46 -6.25 1.69
C VAL A 105 -19.00 -7.02 0.48
N ALA A 106 -18.50 -8.22 0.19
CA ALA A 106 -19.02 -9.02 -0.92
C ALA A 106 -20.45 -9.49 -0.68
N ALA A 107 -20.76 -9.97 0.53
CA ALA A 107 -22.14 -10.30 0.89
C ALA A 107 -23.08 -9.10 0.73
N ALA A 108 -22.69 -7.91 1.23
CA ALA A 108 -23.50 -6.70 1.09
C ALA A 108 -23.67 -6.25 -0.38
N ILE A 109 -22.57 -6.27 -1.15
CA ILE A 109 -22.57 -5.78 -2.53
C ILE A 109 -23.28 -6.75 -3.47
N LYS A 110 -22.98 -8.05 -3.44
CA LYS A 110 -23.67 -9.02 -4.31
C LYS A 110 -25.16 -9.12 -3.96
N THR A 111 -25.56 -8.90 -2.70
CA THR A 111 -27.00 -8.80 -2.32
C THR A 111 -27.67 -7.57 -2.91
N LEU A 112 -27.03 -6.39 -2.82
CA LEU A 112 -27.65 -5.13 -3.26
C LEU A 112 -27.56 -4.93 -4.78
N LYS A 113 -26.46 -5.36 -5.41
CA LYS A 113 -26.09 -5.12 -6.81
C LYS A 113 -25.19 -6.29 -7.33
N PRO A 114 -25.78 -7.45 -7.70
CA PRO A 114 -25.06 -8.65 -8.14
C PRO A 114 -24.00 -8.43 -9.23
N GLU A 115 -24.31 -7.58 -10.21
CA GLU A 115 -23.46 -7.19 -11.36
C GLU A 115 -22.13 -6.51 -10.97
N CYS A 116 -22.00 -6.06 -9.71
CA CYS A 116 -20.80 -5.39 -9.26
C CYS A 116 -19.63 -6.38 -9.18
N HIS A 117 -18.54 -6.05 -9.86
CA HIS A 117 -17.31 -6.83 -9.79
C HIS A 117 -16.55 -6.51 -8.49
N ILE A 118 -16.00 -7.55 -7.87
CA ILE A 118 -15.30 -7.52 -6.59
C ILE A 118 -13.92 -8.13 -6.80
N ILE A 119 -12.90 -7.30 -6.61
CA ILE A 119 -11.50 -7.72 -6.76
C ILE A 119 -10.86 -7.76 -5.39
N GLY A 120 -10.40 -8.95 -4.99
CA GLY A 120 -9.53 -9.15 -3.84
C GLY A 120 -8.10 -8.78 -4.18
N ILE A 121 -7.40 -8.11 -3.26
CA ILE A 121 -6.02 -7.66 -3.47
C ILE A 121 -5.17 -8.13 -2.29
N GLU A 122 -4.13 -8.88 -2.61
CA GLU A 122 -3.15 -9.43 -1.66
C GLU A 122 -1.76 -8.88 -1.94
N THR A 123 -0.80 -9.10 -1.04
CA THR A 123 0.61 -8.85 -1.36
C THR A 123 1.23 -10.09 -2.02
N GLU A 124 2.25 -9.88 -2.84
CA GLU A 124 3.08 -10.98 -3.36
C GLU A 124 3.85 -11.69 -2.23
N THR A 125 4.03 -11.00 -1.08
CA THR A 125 4.67 -11.49 0.15
C THR A 125 3.74 -12.33 1.07
N CYS A 126 2.43 -12.31 0.84
CA CYS A 126 1.42 -13.06 1.62
C CYS A 126 0.11 -13.22 0.82
N ALA A 127 0.07 -14.21 -0.09
CA ALA A 127 -1.09 -14.52 -0.94
C ALA A 127 -1.95 -15.68 -0.37
N SER A 128 -2.37 -15.58 0.89
CA SER A 128 -3.03 -16.69 1.60
C SER A 128 -4.46 -16.98 1.10
N PHE A 129 -5.19 -15.98 0.60
CA PHE A 129 -6.52 -16.12 0.02
C PHE A 129 -6.49 -16.79 -1.35
N THR A 130 -5.56 -16.40 -2.22
CA THR A 130 -5.29 -17.07 -3.49
C THR A 130 -4.99 -18.55 -3.27
N ALA A 131 -4.10 -18.86 -2.32
CA ALA A 131 -3.73 -20.23 -1.99
C ALA A 131 -4.91 -21.04 -1.40
N ALA A 132 -5.70 -20.44 -0.50
CA ALA A 132 -6.85 -21.09 0.11
C ALA A 132 -8.04 -21.33 -0.86
N ILE A 133 -8.25 -20.45 -1.86
CA ILE A 133 -9.20 -20.73 -2.94
C ILE A 133 -8.73 -21.93 -3.76
N LYS A 134 -7.45 -21.94 -4.17
CA LYS A 134 -6.88 -23.03 -4.99
C LYS A 134 -7.02 -24.40 -4.32
N GLU A 135 -6.79 -24.47 -3.02
CA GLU A 135 -6.90 -25.70 -2.21
C GLU A 135 -8.32 -26.00 -1.72
N GLY A 136 -9.29 -25.11 -1.96
CA GLY A 136 -10.67 -25.22 -1.48
C GLY A 136 -10.84 -25.16 0.05
N ARG A 137 -9.79 -24.85 0.80
CA ARG A 137 -9.74 -24.86 2.28
C ARG A 137 -8.69 -23.88 2.80
N PRO A 138 -8.80 -23.39 4.04
CA PRO A 138 -7.73 -22.62 4.68
C PRO A 138 -6.43 -23.43 4.72
N ILE A 139 -5.36 -22.84 4.19
CA ILE A 139 -3.99 -23.35 4.30
C ILE A 139 -3.09 -22.25 4.86
N ALA A 140 -1.97 -22.66 5.46
CA ALA A 140 -0.89 -21.76 5.80
C ALA A 140 0.02 -21.54 4.58
N VAL A 141 0.34 -20.28 4.28
CA VAL A 141 1.38 -19.91 3.32
C VAL A 141 2.61 -19.37 4.06
N GLU A 142 3.77 -19.44 3.42
CA GLU A 142 4.94 -18.69 3.88
C GLU A 142 4.69 -17.18 3.72
N THR A 143 5.24 -16.40 4.65
CA THR A 143 5.03 -14.94 4.70
C THR A 143 6.33 -14.23 5.06
N SER A 144 6.67 -13.19 4.31
CA SER A 144 7.79 -12.29 4.61
C SER A 144 7.29 -10.93 5.13
N SER A 145 8.23 -10.07 5.53
CA SER A 145 7.93 -8.70 5.97
C SER A 145 7.37 -7.87 4.82
N THR A 146 6.37 -7.03 5.11
CA THR A 146 5.62 -6.22 4.12
C THR A 146 5.22 -4.86 4.69
N LEU A 147 5.15 -3.85 3.82
CA LEU A 147 4.57 -2.53 4.09
C LEU A 147 3.05 -2.59 4.31
N ALA A 148 2.40 -3.60 3.74
CA ALA A 148 1.02 -3.94 4.02
C ALA A 148 0.99 -5.07 5.06
N ASP A 149 1.52 -4.80 6.25
CA ASP A 149 1.38 -5.65 7.44
C ASP A 149 -0.09 -6.10 7.61
N GLY A 150 -1.03 -5.20 7.28
CA GLY A 150 -2.45 -5.44 7.14
C GLY A 150 -2.84 -6.77 6.45
N LEU A 151 -2.05 -7.19 5.49
CA LEU A 151 -2.29 -8.36 4.65
C LEU A 151 -1.46 -9.58 5.05
N ALA A 152 -0.51 -9.45 5.99
CA ALA A 152 0.40 -10.49 6.46
C ALA A 152 -0.28 -11.54 7.37
N VAL A 153 -1.37 -12.14 6.88
CA VAL A 153 -2.13 -13.18 7.56
C VAL A 153 -1.87 -14.50 6.84
N PRO A 154 -1.01 -15.40 7.37
CA PRO A 154 -0.59 -16.63 6.69
C PRO A 154 -1.73 -17.63 6.46
N THR A 155 -2.86 -17.51 7.17
CA THR A 155 -4.00 -18.43 7.07
C THR A 155 -5.33 -17.68 7.08
N VAL A 156 -6.13 -17.90 6.04
CA VAL A 156 -7.45 -17.30 5.86
C VAL A 156 -8.45 -17.80 6.90
N GLY A 157 -9.35 -16.93 7.36
CA GLY A 157 -10.45 -17.36 8.22
C GLY A 157 -11.43 -18.26 7.45
N GLY A 158 -11.73 -19.46 7.96
CA GLY A 158 -12.59 -20.43 7.25
C GLY A 158 -13.99 -19.89 6.89
N ASN A 159 -14.61 -19.11 7.79
CA ASN A 159 -15.88 -18.43 7.51
C ASN A 159 -15.73 -17.37 6.40
N SER A 160 -14.63 -16.62 6.40
CA SER A 160 -14.34 -15.61 5.37
C SER A 160 -14.14 -16.26 4.00
N LEU A 161 -13.37 -17.36 3.93
CA LEU A 161 -13.16 -18.13 2.70
C LEU A 161 -14.50 -18.64 2.16
N LYS A 162 -15.27 -19.35 2.99
CA LYS A 162 -16.57 -19.94 2.60
C LYS A 162 -17.59 -18.88 2.15
N THR A 163 -17.55 -17.68 2.72
CA THR A 163 -18.47 -16.59 2.38
C THR A 163 -18.04 -15.84 1.12
N ALA A 164 -16.75 -15.48 1.02
CA ALA A 164 -16.27 -14.56 -0.02
C ALA A 164 -15.82 -15.27 -1.30
N ALA A 165 -15.24 -16.48 -1.23
CA ALA A 165 -14.73 -17.19 -2.41
C ALA A 165 -15.74 -17.29 -3.57
N PRO A 166 -17.03 -17.65 -3.37
CA PRO A 166 -18.01 -17.69 -4.48
C PRO A 166 -18.51 -16.30 -4.94
N MET A 167 -18.08 -15.21 -4.29
CA MET A 167 -18.51 -13.84 -4.56
C MET A 167 -17.39 -12.93 -5.10
N ILE A 168 -16.15 -13.42 -5.12
CA ILE A 168 -14.97 -12.70 -5.63
C ILE A 168 -14.80 -13.04 -7.10
N ASP A 169 -14.82 -12.02 -7.97
CA ASP A 169 -14.71 -12.21 -9.42
C ASP A 169 -13.24 -12.33 -9.88
N GLN A 170 -12.30 -11.74 -9.12
CA GLN A 170 -10.85 -11.85 -9.37
C GLN A 170 -10.05 -11.66 -8.07
N ILE A 171 -8.90 -12.34 -7.93
CA ILE A 171 -7.86 -11.97 -6.96
C ILE A 171 -6.59 -11.58 -7.72
N ILE A 172 -5.91 -10.54 -7.24
CA ILE A 172 -4.62 -10.07 -7.74
C ILE A 172 -3.66 -9.84 -6.58
N THR A 173 -2.38 -10.06 -6.84
CA THR A 173 -1.30 -9.71 -5.91
C THR A 173 -0.66 -8.38 -6.31
N VAL A 174 0.01 -7.67 -5.39
CA VAL A 174 0.82 -6.48 -5.68
C VAL A 174 2.18 -6.54 -4.96
N SER A 175 3.20 -5.93 -5.58
CA SER A 175 4.57 -5.89 -5.05
C SER A 175 4.77 -4.76 -4.03
N GLU A 176 5.72 -4.95 -3.10
CA GLU A 176 6.09 -3.96 -2.07
C GLU A 176 6.46 -2.57 -2.65
N GLU A 177 7.13 -2.57 -3.81
CA GLU A 177 7.51 -1.37 -4.55
C GLU A 177 6.30 -0.52 -4.97
N VAL A 178 5.26 -1.18 -5.50
CA VAL A 178 4.06 -0.47 -5.96
C VAL A 178 3.15 -0.10 -4.79
N ILE A 179 3.19 -0.84 -3.68
CA ILE A 179 2.56 -0.42 -2.41
C ILE A 179 3.21 0.88 -1.92
N ALA A 180 4.55 0.96 -1.88
CA ALA A 180 5.27 2.17 -1.48
C ALA A 180 4.93 3.37 -2.38
N LEU A 181 4.95 3.19 -3.70
CA LEU A 181 4.54 4.21 -4.67
C LEU A 181 3.07 4.64 -4.49
N SER A 182 2.18 3.72 -4.10
CA SER A 182 0.77 4.01 -3.84
C SER A 182 0.56 4.84 -2.58
N ILE A 183 1.29 4.54 -1.50
CA ILE A 183 1.31 5.37 -0.28
C ILE A 183 1.77 6.79 -0.64
N LEU A 184 2.88 6.91 -1.38
CA LEU A 184 3.42 8.19 -1.83
C LEU A 184 2.39 9.00 -2.64
N ARG A 185 1.73 8.37 -3.62
CA ARG A 185 0.70 9.05 -4.45
C ARG A 185 -0.54 9.46 -3.66
N LEU A 186 -0.96 8.71 -2.65
CA LEU A 186 -2.08 9.09 -1.77
C LEU A 186 -1.71 10.28 -0.87
N ILE A 187 -0.45 10.38 -0.42
CA ILE A 187 0.06 11.54 0.34
C ILE A 187 0.21 12.76 -0.57
N GLU A 188 0.78 12.60 -1.76
CA GLU A 188 1.03 13.70 -2.69
C GLU A 188 -0.26 14.31 -3.24
N VAL A 189 -1.24 13.47 -3.59
CA VAL A 189 -2.42 13.88 -4.36
C VAL A 189 -3.67 13.99 -3.47
N GLU A 190 -4.02 12.94 -2.73
CA GLU A 190 -5.21 12.93 -1.86
C GLU A 190 -4.98 13.55 -0.47
N LYS A 191 -3.72 13.90 -0.14
CA LYS A 191 -3.28 14.33 1.20
C LYS A 191 -3.69 13.32 2.29
N ALA A 192 -3.71 12.04 1.93
CA ALA A 192 -4.17 10.95 2.78
C ALA A 192 -2.98 10.10 3.25
N VAL A 193 -2.75 10.09 4.56
CA VAL A 193 -1.81 9.15 5.20
C VAL A 193 -2.55 7.83 5.41
N VAL A 194 -2.08 6.77 4.75
CA VAL A 194 -2.66 5.42 4.81
C VAL A 194 -1.60 4.39 5.16
N GLU A 195 -2.03 3.29 5.78
CA GLU A 195 -1.21 2.07 5.93
C GLU A 195 -1.03 1.38 4.55
N GLY A 196 -0.02 0.52 4.40
CA GLY A 196 0.22 -0.15 3.11
C GLY A 196 -0.94 -1.01 2.63
N ALA A 197 -1.68 -1.65 3.56
CA ALA A 197 -2.90 -2.36 3.22
C ALA A 197 -4.03 -1.44 2.73
N GLY A 198 -4.10 -0.20 3.22
CA GLY A 198 -5.01 0.81 2.69
C GLY A 198 -4.65 1.26 1.27
N ALA A 199 -3.37 1.16 0.91
CA ALA A 199 -2.85 1.60 -0.39
C ALA A 199 -2.96 0.54 -1.51
N VAL A 200 -3.13 -0.76 -1.22
CA VAL A 200 -3.08 -1.81 -2.26
C VAL A 200 -4.16 -1.68 -3.34
N GLY A 201 -5.30 -1.06 -3.01
CA GLY A 201 -6.35 -0.74 -3.98
C GLY A 201 -5.87 0.20 -5.10
N LEU A 202 -5.01 1.16 -4.77
CA LEU A 202 -4.33 2.00 -5.76
C LEU A 202 -3.14 1.25 -6.39
N ALA A 203 -2.43 0.40 -5.64
CA ALA A 203 -1.30 -0.36 -6.17
C ALA A 203 -1.70 -1.26 -7.36
N ALA A 204 -2.86 -1.90 -7.29
CA ALA A 204 -3.42 -2.68 -8.40
C ALA A 204 -3.61 -1.87 -9.70
N ILE A 205 -4.01 -0.60 -9.55
CA ILE A 205 -4.20 0.35 -10.64
C ILE A 205 -2.84 0.78 -11.20
N ILE A 206 -1.88 1.14 -10.33
CA ILE A 206 -0.53 1.56 -10.72
C ILE A 206 0.25 0.43 -11.40
N SER A 207 0.12 -0.82 -10.92
CA SER A 207 0.71 -2.01 -11.56
C SER A 207 0.05 -2.38 -12.89
N ASN A 208 -0.97 -1.66 -13.36
CA ASN A 208 -1.75 -1.97 -14.56
C ASN A 208 -2.29 -3.43 -14.56
N LYS A 209 -2.60 -4.00 -13.39
CA LYS A 209 -3.12 -5.38 -13.27
C LYS A 209 -4.64 -5.50 -13.52
N VAL A 210 -5.33 -4.36 -13.67
CA VAL A 210 -6.79 -4.27 -13.93
C VAL A 210 -7.16 -3.32 -15.09
N PRO A 211 -6.52 -3.43 -16.28
CA PRO A 211 -6.71 -2.47 -17.37
C PRO A 211 -8.14 -2.43 -17.93
N HIS A 212 -8.90 -3.52 -17.76
CA HIS A 212 -10.30 -3.66 -18.17
C HIS A 212 -11.27 -2.79 -17.35
N LEU A 213 -10.81 -2.12 -16.29
CA LEU A 213 -11.64 -1.24 -15.46
C LEU A 213 -11.57 0.26 -15.83
N LYS A 214 -10.81 0.68 -16.85
CA LYS A 214 -10.61 2.11 -17.18
C LYS A 214 -11.92 2.87 -17.40
N ASP A 215 -12.83 2.32 -18.20
CA ASP A 215 -14.16 2.90 -18.47
C ASP A 215 -15.20 2.58 -17.38
N LYS A 216 -14.77 2.09 -16.21
CA LYS A 216 -15.61 1.79 -15.06
C LYS A 216 -15.28 2.76 -13.94
N LYS A 217 -16.30 3.06 -13.13
CA LYS A 217 -16.09 3.66 -11.81
C LYS A 217 -15.46 2.61 -10.91
N VAL A 218 -14.34 2.91 -10.26
CA VAL A 218 -13.61 2.00 -9.37
C VAL A 218 -13.52 2.64 -7.99
N VAL A 219 -14.01 1.94 -6.96
CA VAL A 219 -13.96 2.38 -5.56
C VAL A 219 -12.91 1.57 -4.83
N CYS A 220 -11.79 2.20 -4.47
CA CYS A 220 -10.79 1.60 -3.60
C CYS A 220 -11.13 1.89 -2.13
N ILE A 221 -11.12 0.87 -1.26
CA ILE A 221 -11.34 1.07 0.18
C ILE A 221 -10.00 1.37 0.86
N LEU A 222 -9.80 2.61 1.29
CA LEU A 222 -8.62 3.00 2.07
C LEU A 222 -8.82 2.54 3.53
N THR A 223 -8.42 1.30 3.82
CA THR A 223 -8.79 0.52 5.02
C THR A 223 -8.42 1.15 6.35
N GLY A 224 -7.27 1.83 6.42
CA GLY A 224 -6.72 2.38 7.63
C GLY A 224 -5.54 3.33 7.40
N GLY A 225 -5.25 4.12 8.42
CA GLY A 225 -4.17 5.12 8.46
C GLY A 225 -3.24 4.96 9.65
N ASN A 226 -3.27 3.79 10.31
CA ASN A 226 -2.49 3.51 11.52
C ASN A 226 -1.05 3.10 11.18
N ILE A 227 -0.34 3.97 10.45
CA ILE A 227 1.06 3.79 10.04
C ILE A 227 2.00 4.57 10.98
N ASP A 228 3.04 3.93 11.49
CA ASP A 228 4.09 4.59 12.27
C ASP A 228 4.92 5.53 11.38
N THR A 229 5.46 6.60 11.96
CA THR A 229 6.25 7.61 11.24
C THR A 229 7.53 7.02 10.61
N THR A 230 8.11 5.97 11.21
CA THR A 230 9.30 5.27 10.69
C THR A 230 8.97 4.45 9.44
N VAL A 231 7.89 3.67 9.45
CA VAL A 231 7.37 2.92 8.29
C VAL A 231 6.88 3.87 7.20
N LEU A 232 6.23 4.97 7.58
CA LEU A 232 5.81 6.03 6.65
C LEU A 232 7.02 6.65 5.92
N GLY A 233 8.06 7.06 6.66
CA GLY A 233 9.29 7.62 6.07
C GLY A 233 9.96 6.65 5.10
N ARG A 234 10.13 5.38 5.51
CA ARG A 234 10.67 4.31 4.64
C ARG A 234 9.79 4.05 3.41
N SER A 235 8.47 4.18 3.53
CA SER A 235 7.54 4.03 2.40
C SER A 235 7.67 5.18 1.41
N ILE A 236 7.88 6.40 1.89
CA ILE A 236 8.13 7.59 1.06
C ILE A 236 9.47 7.42 0.30
N GLU A 237 10.56 7.05 0.98
CA GLU A 237 11.86 6.85 0.32
C GLU A 237 11.82 5.74 -0.73
N ARG A 238 11.18 4.60 -0.43
CA ARG A 238 10.96 3.52 -1.42
C ARG A 238 10.09 3.98 -2.59
N GLY A 239 9.03 4.73 -2.31
CA GLY A 239 8.15 5.29 -3.35
C GLY A 239 8.90 6.24 -4.27
N LEU A 240 9.76 7.12 -3.72
CA LEU A 240 10.59 8.05 -4.49
C LEU A 240 11.62 7.31 -5.36
N ALA A 241 12.18 6.20 -4.85
CA ALA A 241 13.10 5.37 -5.63
C ALA A 241 12.40 4.70 -6.82
N VAL A 242 11.24 4.07 -6.59
CA VAL A 242 10.44 3.47 -7.66
C VAL A 242 9.98 4.52 -8.68
N ASP A 243 9.70 5.74 -8.25
CA ASP A 243 9.30 6.86 -9.13
C ASP A 243 10.47 7.49 -9.92
N GLY A 244 11.71 7.06 -9.68
CA GLY A 244 12.91 7.65 -10.29
C GLY A 244 13.19 9.08 -9.82
N ARG A 245 12.84 9.39 -8.56
CA ARG A 245 13.15 10.67 -7.89
C ARG A 245 14.22 10.55 -6.82
N LEU A 246 14.61 9.34 -6.45
CA LEU A 246 15.72 9.04 -5.57
C LEU A 246 16.51 7.86 -6.18
N VAL A 247 17.80 8.03 -6.45
CA VAL A 247 18.62 7.00 -7.10
C VAL A 247 19.92 6.77 -6.36
N ARG A 248 20.45 5.55 -6.47
CA ARG A 248 21.77 5.18 -5.98
C ARG A 248 22.73 5.00 -7.14
N ILE A 249 23.71 5.89 -7.23
CA ILE A 249 24.76 5.87 -8.24
C ILE A 249 25.99 5.21 -7.61
N GLU A 250 26.55 4.21 -8.26
CA GLU A 250 27.88 3.68 -7.95
C GLU A 250 28.81 3.94 -9.12
N VAL A 251 29.90 4.67 -8.87
CA VAL A 251 30.87 5.07 -9.91
C VAL A 251 32.30 4.92 -9.39
N VAL A 252 33.20 4.47 -10.26
CA VAL A 252 34.65 4.45 -9.97
C VAL A 252 35.30 5.69 -10.59
N VAL A 253 35.95 6.49 -9.75
CA VAL A 253 36.66 7.72 -10.16
C VAL A 253 38.14 7.64 -9.75
N SER A 254 38.97 8.54 -10.28
CA SER A 254 40.37 8.61 -9.87
C SER A 254 40.49 9.11 -8.43
N ASP A 255 41.37 8.47 -7.64
CA ASP A 255 41.70 8.86 -6.26
C ASP A 255 42.76 9.99 -6.19
N ARG A 256 42.92 10.73 -7.29
CA ARG A 256 43.76 11.94 -7.36
C ARG A 256 43.00 13.15 -6.80
N PRO A 257 43.70 14.18 -6.29
CA PRO A 257 43.08 15.45 -5.92
C PRO A 257 42.22 15.98 -7.08
N GLY A 258 40.95 16.24 -6.82
CA GLY A 258 39.97 16.70 -7.82
C GLY A 258 38.99 15.64 -8.32
N GLY A 259 39.30 14.33 -8.28
CA GLY A 259 38.46 13.31 -8.94
C GLY A 259 37.01 13.22 -8.43
N ILE A 260 36.78 13.40 -7.13
CA ILE A 260 35.42 13.50 -6.56
C ILE A 260 34.78 14.86 -6.88
N ALA A 261 35.57 15.95 -6.96
CA ALA A 261 35.05 17.28 -7.28
C ALA A 261 34.59 17.39 -8.75
N GLU A 262 35.28 16.72 -9.68
CA GLU A 262 34.83 16.55 -11.06
C GLU A 262 33.48 15.80 -11.11
N LEU A 263 33.36 14.70 -10.38
CA LEU A 263 32.12 13.91 -10.30
C LEU A 263 30.95 14.72 -9.75
N THR A 264 31.13 15.42 -8.61
CA THR A 264 30.05 16.23 -8.03
C THR A 264 29.70 17.42 -8.93
N THR A 265 30.67 17.98 -9.66
CA THR A 265 30.44 19.01 -10.68
C THR A 265 29.62 18.48 -11.85
N HIS A 266 29.90 17.26 -12.34
CA HIS A 266 29.11 16.62 -13.39
C HIS A 266 27.68 16.32 -12.96
N ILE A 267 27.48 15.85 -11.73
CA ILE A 267 26.14 15.62 -11.15
C ILE A 267 25.39 16.96 -10.98
N ALA A 268 26.06 18.00 -10.46
CA ALA A 268 25.45 19.32 -10.33
C ALA A 268 25.00 19.92 -11.67
N HIS A 269 25.80 19.75 -12.74
CA HIS A 269 25.43 20.20 -14.09
C HIS A 269 24.24 19.45 -14.70
N SER A 270 23.94 18.22 -14.27
CA SER A 270 22.68 17.54 -14.66
C SER A 270 21.44 18.14 -13.99
N GLY A 271 21.62 18.84 -12.87
CA GLY A 271 20.53 19.33 -12.02
C GLY A 271 20.06 18.32 -10.97
N ALA A 272 20.77 17.20 -10.76
CA ALA A 272 20.53 16.27 -9.67
C ALA A 272 21.15 16.78 -8.36
N SER A 273 20.44 16.57 -7.23
CA SER A 273 20.91 16.97 -5.89
C SER A 273 21.55 15.78 -5.18
N ILE A 274 22.69 15.97 -4.51
CA ILE A 274 23.35 14.90 -3.74
C ILE A 274 22.80 14.92 -2.31
N LYS A 275 22.16 13.82 -1.90
CA LYS A 275 21.68 13.59 -0.53
C LYS A 275 22.79 13.02 0.35
N ASP A 276 23.44 11.95 -0.12
CA ASP A 276 24.55 11.30 0.59
C ASP A 276 25.67 10.92 -0.37
N ILE A 277 26.91 10.91 0.12
CA ILE A 277 28.09 10.45 -0.63
C ILE A 277 29.02 9.64 0.27
N PHE A 278 29.40 8.45 -0.19
CA PHE A 278 30.29 7.51 0.48
C PHE A 278 31.42 7.11 -0.47
N HIS A 279 32.63 6.90 0.05
CA HIS A 279 33.79 6.48 -0.76
C HIS A 279 34.52 5.29 -0.14
N GLU A 280 34.82 4.27 -0.95
CA GLU A 280 35.49 3.04 -0.54
C GLU A 280 36.77 2.83 -1.36
N ARG A 281 37.90 2.73 -0.64
CA ARG A 281 39.24 2.48 -1.22
C ARG A 281 39.69 1.02 -1.04
N ALA A 282 39.38 0.42 0.11
CA ALA A 282 39.95 -0.85 0.56
C ALA A 282 39.51 -2.11 -0.24
N TRP A 283 38.46 -2.03 -1.05
CA TRP A 283 37.84 -3.19 -1.72
C TRP A 283 38.02 -3.21 -3.24
N ILE A 284 38.91 -2.38 -3.78
CA ILE A 284 39.19 -2.31 -5.23
C ILE A 284 40.41 -3.19 -5.53
N SER A 285 40.16 -4.36 -6.11
CA SER A 285 41.18 -5.37 -6.43
C SER A 285 41.98 -5.10 -7.71
N THR A 286 41.67 -4.02 -8.44
CA THR A 286 42.12 -3.83 -9.84
C THR A 286 42.98 -2.58 -10.09
N ASP A 287 42.90 -1.54 -9.26
CA ASP A 287 43.74 -0.33 -9.38
C ASP A 287 43.85 0.39 -8.02
N VAL A 288 45.06 0.78 -7.64
CA VAL A 288 45.38 1.49 -6.40
C VAL A 288 45.05 2.98 -6.48
N PHE A 289 44.95 3.55 -7.69
CA PHE A 289 44.67 4.97 -7.94
C PHE A 289 43.20 5.28 -8.26
N SER A 290 42.30 4.35 -7.92
CA SER A 290 40.86 4.43 -8.14
C SER A 290 40.10 4.34 -6.82
N VAL A 291 38.98 5.07 -6.71
CA VAL A 291 38.08 5.04 -5.55
C VAL A 291 36.65 4.82 -6.01
N LYS A 292 35.92 3.94 -5.32
CA LYS A 292 34.51 3.65 -5.61
C LYS A 292 33.66 4.60 -4.79
N VAL A 293 32.89 5.44 -5.46
CA VAL A 293 31.99 6.40 -4.84
C VAL A 293 30.56 5.87 -4.99
N LYS A 294 29.82 5.86 -3.88
CA LYS A 294 28.39 5.56 -3.81
C LYS A 294 27.67 6.84 -3.45
N ILE A 295 26.74 7.27 -4.29
CA ILE A 295 25.99 8.53 -4.14
C ILE A 295 24.51 8.20 -4.06
N ILE A 296 23.81 8.76 -3.09
CA ILE A 296 22.35 8.83 -3.11
C ILE A 296 22.00 10.22 -3.64
N ALA A 297 21.28 10.28 -4.76
CA ALA A 297 20.94 11.52 -5.44
C ALA A 297 19.43 11.65 -5.67
N GLU A 298 18.93 12.86 -5.55
CA GLU A 298 17.55 13.22 -5.88
C GLU A 298 17.48 13.69 -7.34
N THR A 299 16.48 13.18 -8.05
CA THR A 299 16.25 13.36 -9.49
C THR A 299 14.82 13.82 -9.75
N ARG A 300 14.53 14.27 -10.98
CA ARG A 300 13.23 14.87 -11.33
C ARG A 300 12.18 13.79 -11.61
N ASP A 301 12.61 12.81 -12.39
CA ASP A 301 11.84 11.68 -12.90
C ASP A 301 12.81 10.67 -13.54
N ARG A 302 12.27 9.54 -14.00
CA ARG A 302 13.03 8.48 -14.68
C ARG A 302 13.74 8.93 -15.97
N THR A 303 13.31 9.99 -16.64
CA THR A 303 14.00 10.52 -17.83
C THR A 303 15.27 11.26 -17.41
N HIS A 304 15.20 12.08 -16.36
CA HIS A 304 16.39 12.69 -15.76
C HIS A 304 17.40 11.63 -15.26
N VAL A 305 16.93 10.49 -14.73
CA VAL A 305 17.82 9.36 -14.38
C VAL A 305 18.57 8.83 -15.60
N GLN A 306 17.91 8.69 -16.77
CA GLN A 306 18.54 8.24 -18.01
C GLN A 306 19.54 9.26 -18.58
N GLU A 307 19.21 10.56 -18.52
CA GLU A 307 20.12 11.66 -18.89
C GLU A 307 21.40 11.62 -18.04
N LEU A 308 21.26 11.45 -16.73
CA LEU A 308 22.38 11.36 -15.78
C LEU A 308 23.20 10.08 -15.99
N GLU A 309 22.55 8.93 -16.26
CA GLU A 309 23.24 7.68 -16.55
C GLU A 309 24.10 7.77 -17.81
N ALA A 310 23.56 8.36 -18.89
CA ALA A 310 24.29 8.56 -20.14
C ALA A 310 25.49 9.49 -19.94
N LEU A 311 25.30 10.63 -19.26
CA LEU A 311 26.37 11.59 -18.97
C LEU A 311 27.50 10.97 -18.14
N LEU A 312 27.17 10.17 -17.12
CA LEU A 312 28.18 9.50 -16.31
C LEU A 312 28.89 8.38 -17.07
N LYS A 313 28.18 7.58 -17.88
CA LYS A 313 28.78 6.52 -18.71
C LYS A 313 29.69 7.05 -19.83
N GLU A 314 29.48 8.29 -20.28
CA GLU A 314 30.40 8.96 -21.22
C GLU A 314 31.76 9.29 -20.54
N LYS A 315 31.74 9.68 -19.26
CA LYS A 315 32.94 10.12 -18.53
C LYS A 315 33.65 9.02 -17.74
N TYR A 316 32.92 8.01 -17.28
CA TYR A 316 33.41 7.00 -16.33
C TYR A 316 33.14 5.57 -16.82
N LYS A 317 34.14 4.69 -16.70
CA LYS A 317 34.10 3.32 -17.24
C LYS A 317 33.19 2.36 -16.49
N ASN A 318 33.01 2.57 -15.18
CA ASN A 318 32.23 1.71 -14.30
C ASN A 318 31.17 2.57 -13.61
N VAL A 319 29.96 2.61 -14.18
CA VAL A 319 28.80 3.33 -13.65
C VAL A 319 27.61 2.38 -13.58
N THR A 320 27.01 2.29 -12.39
CA THR A 320 25.74 1.62 -12.14
C THR A 320 24.80 2.62 -11.48
N ILE A 321 23.57 2.75 -11.98
CA ILE A 321 22.50 3.47 -11.29
C ILE A 321 21.42 2.44 -10.91
N LEU A 322 20.95 2.52 -9.67
CA LEU A 322 19.92 1.66 -9.05
C LEU A 322 18.79 2.51 -8.46
#